data_AF-A0A1Y1ZAA5-F1
#
_entry.id   AF-A0A1Y1ZAA5-F1
#
_cell.length_a   1.000
_cell.length_b   1.000
_cell.length_c   1.000
_cell.angle_alpha   90.00
_cell.angle_beta   90.00
_cell.angle_gamma   90.00
#
_symmetry.space_group_name_H-M   'P 1'
#
loop_
_entity.id
_entity.type
_entity.pdbx_description
1 polymer ?
#
loop_
_entity_poly.entity_id
_entity_poly.type
_entity_poly.pdbx_seq_one_letter_code
_entity_poly.pdbx_strand_id
1 'polypeptide(L)'
;MPNVETVTKVIFALSSGTKGEEDFEVEEKFAELLDGGLERNLISDCLITTQKEILSVKGELDQLIAERNVEFENVRKSSLEMKAKVESFLKMVDDVQEKANKQELGIEDNLATILQEEMKLSEEAEMNKQLIAALQQLLPVEENLANFEKAVQSKDYSLASDLLKKQEKLLASDQLRKDTNIYKLLLERHAEMQRSMVVQLEDLFSEAISFKRTEEGYELQTQETLIVTTQDDQKQNLSLYEVVDIMKTLGILDKSVNIFKRSFTKHILRPFSKNPESWIDIEDLLDSRKLIFRENNHGTKQEYFENFTKIFDFVAQHVCGVKQEEDTKDNMANQNNATYMIKSIGKLLPEICHEVIAGYLSPALPSRLSELDAFTELGVKAKKFEEKLQHLGFVENDFRVLSKYIDDIDIHFSERLRENLLDAARTLMIAEDFSTIEIDDAPDSFVLESSELPKAIQDALSKNSFITQVQELHLDDMFLFPACSITKPTQSIVNLAYQSLEEAKELNEFCASSLCESVRDMFDLYKAIMPVHYQ
;
A
#
# COMPACT_ATOMS: atom_id res chain seq x y z
N MET A 1 -2.87 125.53 97.47
CA MET A 1 -3.16 124.63 96.33
C MET A 1 -1.84 124.04 95.85
N PRO A 2 -1.47 122.80 96.24
CA PRO A 2 -0.34 122.13 95.64
C PRO A 2 -0.77 121.46 94.33
N ASN A 3 0.20 121.40 93.43
CA ASN A 3 0.09 121.26 92.00
C ASN A 3 -0.25 119.82 91.59
N VAL A 4 -1.32 119.65 90.79
CA VAL A 4 -1.83 118.36 90.26
C VAL A 4 -0.75 117.60 89.46
N GLU A 5 0.25 118.31 88.93
CA GLU A 5 1.36 117.76 88.17
C GLU A 5 2.35 116.92 89.02
N THR A 6 2.45 117.21 90.32
CA THR A 6 3.32 116.46 91.24
C THR A 6 2.71 115.10 91.61
N VAL A 7 1.37 115.03 91.72
CA VAL A 7 0.65 113.78 92.01
C VAL A 7 0.76 112.80 90.84
N THR A 8 0.69 113.30 89.60
CA THR A 8 0.83 112.46 88.39
C THR A 8 2.25 111.89 88.24
N LYS A 9 3.29 112.64 88.61
CA LYS A 9 4.68 112.16 88.55
C LYS A 9 4.99 111.08 89.58
N VAL A 10 4.43 111.18 90.79
CA VAL A 10 4.60 110.16 91.84
C VAL A 10 3.90 108.85 91.49
N ILE A 11 2.70 108.92 90.88
CA ILE A 11 1.98 107.71 90.43
C ILE A 11 2.72 107.03 89.27
N PHE A 12 3.35 107.81 88.38
CA PHE A 12 4.13 107.23 87.27
C PHE A 12 5.39 106.52 87.77
N ALA A 13 6.14 107.14 88.71
CA ALA A 13 7.37 106.57 89.27
C ALA A 13 7.16 105.26 90.05
N LEU A 14 6.01 105.09 90.73
CA LEU A 14 5.68 103.83 91.41
C LEU A 14 5.23 102.70 90.46
N SER A 15 4.82 103.03 89.23
CA SER A 15 4.34 102.04 88.25
C SER A 15 5.43 101.46 87.35
N SER A 16 6.50 102.22 87.09
CA SER A 16 7.60 101.83 86.21
C SER A 16 8.79 101.34 87.04
N GLY A 17 8.71 100.11 87.54
CA GLY A 17 9.79 99.48 88.27
C GLY A 17 11.02 99.20 87.40
N THR A 18 11.84 100.23 87.10
CA THR A 18 13.22 100.11 86.61
C THR A 18 14.01 101.43 86.73
N LYS A 19 14.97 101.44 87.68
CA LYS A 19 16.35 101.99 87.69
C LYS A 19 16.66 103.45 87.26
N GLY A 20 17.29 104.21 88.18
CA GLY A 20 18.22 105.31 87.85
C GLY A 20 18.37 106.34 88.97
N GLU A 21 19.60 106.77 89.27
CA GLU A 21 19.99 107.73 90.30
C GLU A 21 19.31 109.11 90.12
N GLU A 22 18.36 109.51 90.99
CA GLU A 22 18.02 110.92 91.27
C GLU A 22 16.98 111.16 92.40
N ASP A 23 16.46 110.12 93.09
CA ASP A 23 15.33 110.28 94.04
C ASP A 23 15.70 110.78 95.47
N PHE A 24 16.74 111.60 95.61
CA PHE A 24 17.24 112.10 96.90
C PHE A 24 16.46 113.32 97.49
N GLU A 25 15.31 113.72 96.92
CA GLU A 25 14.58 114.94 97.34
C GLU A 25 13.09 114.76 97.69
N VAL A 26 12.54 113.53 97.62
CA VAL A 26 11.08 113.32 97.78
C VAL A 26 10.67 112.93 99.22
N GLU A 27 11.61 112.47 100.05
CA GLU A 27 11.34 112.17 101.47
C GLU A 27 11.19 113.42 102.35
N GLU A 28 11.68 114.59 101.91
CA GLU A 28 11.76 115.80 102.75
C GLU A 28 10.50 116.69 102.70
N LYS A 29 9.62 116.54 101.69
CA LYS A 29 8.40 117.37 101.54
C LYS A 29 7.10 116.72 102.01
N PHE A 30 7.13 115.45 102.41
CA PHE A 30 5.97 114.77 103.00
C PHE A 30 5.73 115.14 104.46
N ALA A 31 6.71 115.75 105.14
CA ALA A 31 6.66 116.07 106.56
C ALA A 31 5.90 117.38 106.90
N GLU A 32 5.63 118.27 105.94
CA GLU A 32 5.08 119.61 106.23
C GLU A 32 3.59 119.81 105.87
N LEU A 33 2.89 118.80 105.32
CA LEU A 33 1.53 118.96 104.78
C LEU A 33 0.42 118.22 105.55
N LEU A 34 0.70 117.71 106.76
CA LEU A 34 -0.27 116.99 107.61
C LEU A 34 -0.60 117.75 108.91
N ASP A 35 -1.08 118.99 108.78
CA ASP A 35 -1.80 119.70 109.85
C ASP A 35 -3.20 120.09 109.37
N GLY A 36 -4.23 119.34 109.81
CA GLY A 36 -5.63 119.57 109.43
C GLY A 36 -6.45 118.28 109.24
N GLY A 37 -6.94 117.71 110.35
CA GLY A 37 -7.48 116.34 110.44
C GLY A 37 -8.91 116.05 109.91
N LEU A 38 -9.39 116.65 108.81
CA LEU A 38 -10.78 116.39 108.34
C LEU A 38 -10.99 115.82 106.93
N GLU A 39 -9.98 115.68 106.06
CA GLU A 39 -10.17 115.14 104.69
C GLU A 39 -9.43 113.82 104.38
N ARG A 40 -8.83 113.19 105.41
CA ARG A 40 -8.23 111.83 105.31
C ARG A 40 -9.22 110.77 104.84
N ASN A 41 -10.50 110.91 105.17
CA ASN A 41 -11.50 109.87 104.93
C ASN A 41 -11.92 109.77 103.46
N LEU A 42 -12.01 110.90 102.73
CA LEU A 42 -12.35 110.90 101.30
C LEU A 42 -11.21 110.34 100.44
N ILE A 43 -9.96 110.63 100.80
CA ILE A 43 -8.77 110.09 100.12
C ILE A 43 -8.61 108.59 100.45
N SER A 44 -8.89 108.19 101.70
CA SER A 44 -8.86 106.77 102.11
C SER A 44 -9.89 105.93 101.34
N ASP A 45 -11.12 106.41 101.18
CA ASP A 45 -12.15 105.65 100.44
C ASP A 45 -11.83 105.56 98.94
N CYS A 46 -11.29 106.63 98.33
CA CYS A 46 -10.85 106.61 96.94
C CYS A 46 -9.66 105.65 96.72
N LEU A 47 -8.74 105.58 97.69
CA LEU A 47 -7.58 104.70 97.67
C LEU A 47 -7.97 103.22 97.87
N ILE A 48 -8.94 102.94 98.73
CA ILE A 48 -9.46 101.57 98.91
C ILE A 48 -10.20 101.09 97.64
N THR A 49 -10.97 101.98 96.99
CA THR A 49 -11.72 101.63 95.78
C THR A 49 -10.77 101.34 94.60
N THR A 50 -9.77 102.21 94.39
CA THR A 50 -8.74 102.01 93.36
C THR A 50 -7.85 100.79 93.65
N GLN A 51 -7.48 100.52 94.90
CA GLN A 51 -6.75 99.31 95.28
C GLN A 51 -7.53 98.02 94.95
N LYS A 52 -8.85 98.05 95.14
CA LYS A 52 -9.73 96.91 94.88
C LYS A 52 -9.88 96.64 93.38
N GLU A 53 -9.98 97.67 92.56
CA GLU A 53 -9.98 97.54 91.10
C GLU A 53 -8.63 97.06 90.55
N ILE A 54 -7.51 97.59 91.08
CA ILE A 54 -6.17 97.12 90.70
C ILE A 54 -5.97 95.63 91.04
N LEU A 55 -6.45 95.18 92.20
CA LEU A 55 -6.37 93.76 92.57
C LEU A 55 -7.27 92.88 91.71
N SER A 56 -8.46 93.36 91.31
CA SER A 56 -9.35 92.64 90.39
C SER A 56 -8.72 92.50 89.01
N VAL A 57 -8.20 93.59 88.44
CA VAL A 57 -7.54 93.60 87.12
C VAL A 57 -6.26 92.76 87.14
N LYS A 58 -5.51 92.78 88.24
CA LYS A 58 -4.32 91.94 88.40
C LYS A 58 -4.68 90.45 88.48
N GLY A 59 -5.75 90.09 89.19
CA GLY A 59 -6.24 88.71 89.24
C GLY A 59 -6.71 88.20 87.88
N GLU A 60 -7.45 89.04 87.13
CA GLU A 60 -7.86 88.73 85.76
C GLU A 60 -6.68 88.60 84.82
N LEU A 61 -5.67 89.48 84.94
CA LEU A 61 -4.45 89.43 84.13
C LEU A 61 -3.62 88.19 84.43
N ASP A 62 -3.43 87.84 85.70
CA ASP A 62 -2.69 86.64 86.11
C ASP A 62 -3.41 85.36 85.64
N GLN A 63 -4.74 85.35 85.65
CA GLN A 63 -5.53 84.24 85.11
C GLN A 63 -5.43 84.14 83.58
N LEU A 64 -5.54 85.27 82.86
CA LEU A 64 -5.38 85.30 81.40
C LEU A 64 -3.98 84.88 80.96
N ILE A 65 -2.94 85.30 81.69
CA ILE A 65 -1.55 84.90 81.44
C ILE A 65 -1.37 83.40 81.69
N ALA A 66 -1.95 82.86 82.76
CA ALA A 66 -1.88 81.43 83.05
C ALA A 66 -2.57 80.59 81.96
N GLU A 67 -3.78 80.97 81.54
CA GLU A 67 -4.54 80.27 80.49
C GLU A 67 -3.84 80.34 79.13
N ARG A 68 -3.38 81.53 78.71
CA ARG A 68 -2.61 81.70 77.45
C ARG A 68 -1.29 80.94 77.46
N ASN A 69 -0.61 80.84 78.60
CA ASN A 69 0.64 80.07 78.70
C ASN A 69 0.40 78.57 78.57
N VAL A 70 -0.70 78.04 79.12
CA VAL A 70 -1.08 76.63 78.95
C VAL A 70 -1.47 76.33 77.51
N GLU A 71 -2.27 77.20 76.87
CA GLU A 71 -2.59 77.06 75.45
C GLU A 71 -1.34 77.14 74.56
N PHE A 72 -0.45 78.08 74.83
CA PHE A 72 0.81 78.22 74.09
C PHE A 72 1.71 76.99 74.24
N GLU A 73 1.86 76.45 75.45
CA GLU A 73 2.64 75.22 75.67
C GLU A 73 2.02 73.99 74.97
N ASN A 74 0.69 73.88 74.95
CA ASN A 74 0.00 72.81 74.22
C ASN A 74 0.22 72.92 72.71
N VAL A 75 0.10 74.13 72.14
CA VAL A 75 0.39 74.38 70.71
C VAL A 75 1.87 74.12 70.41
N ARG A 76 2.78 74.51 71.30
CA ARG A 76 4.23 74.27 71.15
C ARG A 76 4.56 72.77 71.17
N LYS A 77 3.98 72.00 72.10
CA LYS A 77 4.13 70.53 72.13
C LYS A 77 3.58 69.88 70.88
N SER A 78 2.35 70.23 70.48
CA SER A 78 1.74 69.68 69.27
C SER A 78 2.55 70.00 68.00
N SER A 79 3.15 71.19 67.92
CA SER A 79 4.01 71.59 66.80
C SER A 79 5.34 70.83 66.78
N LEU A 80 5.96 70.60 67.94
CA LEU A 80 7.17 69.79 68.05
C LEU A 80 6.92 68.31 67.70
N GLU A 81 5.80 67.75 68.16
CA GLU A 81 5.39 66.39 67.78
C GLU A 81 5.09 66.27 66.28
N MET A 82 4.42 67.27 65.70
CA MET A 82 4.17 67.31 64.26
C MET A 82 5.47 67.41 63.47
N LYS A 83 6.42 68.26 63.91
CA LYS A 83 7.74 68.38 63.31
C LYS A 83 8.50 67.05 63.36
N ALA A 84 8.49 66.37 64.50
CA ALA A 84 9.12 65.05 64.64
C ALA A 84 8.49 63.99 63.70
N LYS A 85 7.16 64.01 63.53
CA LYS A 85 6.47 63.15 62.55
C LYS A 85 6.84 63.49 61.11
N VAL A 86 6.91 64.77 60.76
CA VAL A 86 7.32 65.21 59.41
C VAL A 86 8.75 64.80 59.11
N GLU A 87 9.68 64.98 60.06
CA GLU A 87 11.07 64.52 59.92
C GLU A 87 11.16 62.99 59.80
N SER A 88 10.33 62.25 60.53
CA SER A 88 10.21 60.79 60.40
C SER A 88 9.69 60.37 59.02
N PHE A 89 8.68 61.06 58.49
CA PHE A 89 8.14 60.74 57.16
C PHE A 89 9.12 61.07 56.05
N LEU A 90 9.82 62.20 56.14
CA LEU A 90 10.86 62.55 55.18
C LEU A 90 11.97 61.49 55.16
N LYS A 91 12.41 61.02 56.34
CA LYS A 91 13.37 59.90 56.42
C LYS A 91 12.83 58.61 55.79
N MET A 92 11.55 58.28 56.01
CA MET A 92 10.95 57.10 55.36
C MET A 92 10.86 57.25 53.83
N VAL A 93 10.55 58.45 53.34
CA VAL A 93 10.52 58.74 51.90
C VAL A 93 11.92 58.66 51.32
N ASP A 94 12.92 59.22 51.99
CA ASP A 94 14.32 59.13 51.57
C ASP A 94 14.81 57.67 51.58
N ASP A 95 14.48 56.88 52.61
CA ASP A 95 14.80 55.45 52.70
C ASP A 95 14.14 54.64 51.56
N VAL A 96 12.90 54.97 51.19
CA VAL A 96 12.17 54.31 50.09
C VAL A 96 12.76 54.74 48.74
N GLN A 97 13.07 56.02 48.56
CA GLN A 97 13.68 56.55 47.35
C GLN A 97 15.09 55.97 47.14
N GLU A 98 15.85 55.82 48.21
CA GLU A 98 17.19 55.22 48.19
C GLU A 98 17.11 53.71 47.90
N LYS A 99 16.12 52.99 48.45
CA LYS A 99 15.86 51.58 48.13
C LYS A 99 15.28 51.35 46.73
N ALA A 100 14.58 52.34 46.17
CA ALA A 100 14.05 52.26 44.81
C ALA A 100 15.14 52.55 43.76
N ASN A 101 15.98 53.58 43.99
CA ASN A 101 16.90 54.12 42.97
C ASN A 101 18.37 53.72 43.12
N LYS A 102 18.75 52.91 44.12
CA LYS A 102 20.15 52.46 44.26
C LYS A 102 20.54 51.55 43.09
N GLN A 103 21.55 51.99 42.35
CA GLN A 103 22.08 51.44 41.10
C GLN A 103 22.63 49.99 41.14
N GLU A 104 22.57 49.30 42.27
CA GLU A 104 23.05 47.91 42.43
C GLU A 104 22.05 46.98 43.13
N LEU A 105 21.01 47.51 43.80
CA LEU A 105 20.03 46.75 44.60
C LEU A 105 18.61 47.38 44.55
N GLY A 106 18.38 48.31 43.63
CA GLY A 106 17.10 48.96 43.44
C GLY A 106 16.03 47.95 43.04
N ILE A 107 14.82 48.11 43.56
CA ILE A 107 13.70 47.22 43.23
C ILE A 107 13.48 47.18 41.71
N GLU A 108 13.71 48.28 40.99
CA GLU A 108 13.56 48.34 39.53
C GLU A 108 14.60 47.52 38.77
N ASP A 109 15.90 47.66 39.08
CA ASP A 109 16.96 46.88 38.43
C ASP A 109 16.88 45.38 38.80
N ASN A 110 16.52 45.07 40.04
CA ASN A 110 16.25 43.69 40.45
C ASN A 110 15.02 43.13 39.71
N LEU A 111 13.95 43.91 39.53
CA LEU A 111 12.75 43.48 38.81
C LEU A 111 13.03 43.33 37.30
N ALA A 112 13.85 44.19 36.71
CA ALA A 112 14.32 44.06 35.33
C ALA A 112 15.20 42.82 35.14
N THR A 113 16.08 42.53 36.12
CA THR A 113 16.91 41.32 36.12
C THR A 113 16.04 40.07 36.25
N ILE A 114 15.09 40.07 37.18
CA ILE A 114 14.12 38.97 37.37
C ILE A 114 13.26 38.76 36.10
N LEU A 115 12.81 39.83 35.44
CA LEU A 115 12.06 39.72 34.18
C LEU A 115 12.92 39.15 33.04
N GLN A 116 14.19 39.54 32.95
CA GLN A 116 15.12 38.95 31.98
C GLN A 116 15.40 37.47 32.28
N GLU A 117 15.53 37.11 33.55
CA GLU A 117 15.66 35.71 33.98
C GLU A 117 14.39 34.91 33.68
N GLU A 118 13.21 35.47 33.93
CA GLU A 118 11.92 34.84 33.60
C GLU A 118 11.76 34.63 32.09
N MET A 119 12.15 35.62 31.27
CA MET A 119 12.15 35.47 29.81
C MET A 119 13.08 34.34 29.35
N LYS A 120 14.31 34.28 29.89
CA LYS A 120 15.26 33.19 29.59
C LYS A 120 14.72 31.84 30.02
N LEU A 121 14.16 31.74 31.23
CA LEU A 121 13.52 30.53 31.75
C LEU A 121 12.32 30.12 30.89
N SER A 122 11.54 31.07 30.39
CA SER A 122 10.42 30.80 29.49
C SER A 122 10.88 30.30 28.12
N GLU A 123 11.94 30.87 27.55
CA GLU A 123 12.54 30.39 26.29
C GLU A 123 13.12 28.98 26.46
N GLU A 124 13.85 28.74 27.56
CA GLU A 124 14.41 27.43 27.87
C GLU A 124 13.30 26.39 28.13
N ALA A 125 12.22 26.77 28.82
CA ALA A 125 11.05 25.92 29.03
C ALA A 125 10.34 25.58 27.72
N GLU A 126 10.27 26.52 26.76
CA GLU A 126 9.68 26.26 25.45
C GLU A 126 10.55 25.35 24.58
N MET A 127 11.88 25.55 24.60
CA MET A 127 12.82 24.61 23.95
C MET A 127 12.72 23.22 24.58
N ASN A 128 12.65 23.13 25.91
CA ASN A 128 12.50 21.85 26.60
C ASN A 128 11.17 21.17 26.28
N LYS A 129 10.06 21.91 26.13
CA LYS A 129 8.78 21.35 25.66
C LYS A 129 8.89 20.79 24.24
N GLN A 130 9.54 21.51 23.33
CA GLN A 130 9.75 21.04 21.96
C GLN A 130 10.62 19.78 21.92
N LEU A 131 11.67 19.74 22.74
CA LEU A 131 12.55 18.57 22.87
C LEU A 131 11.82 17.37 23.47
N ILE A 132 11.01 17.56 24.51
CA ILE A 132 10.17 16.51 25.10
C ILE A 132 9.16 15.99 24.05
N ALA A 133 8.52 16.88 23.29
CA ALA A 133 7.60 16.47 22.24
C ALA A 133 8.31 15.65 21.13
N ALA A 134 9.53 16.04 20.75
CA ALA A 134 10.33 15.27 19.79
C ALA A 134 10.73 13.88 20.34
N LEU A 135 11.19 13.81 21.59
CA LEU A 135 11.53 12.54 22.24
C LEU A 135 10.32 11.61 22.40
N GLN A 136 9.15 12.15 22.77
CA GLN A 136 7.90 11.40 22.87
C GLN A 136 7.45 10.79 21.53
N GLN A 137 7.83 11.39 20.40
CA GLN A 137 7.57 10.85 19.07
C GLN A 137 8.64 9.84 18.60
N LEU A 138 9.87 9.94 19.10
CA LEU A 138 10.96 9.03 18.78
C LEU A 138 10.89 7.73 19.59
N LEU A 139 10.43 7.79 20.85
CA LEU A 139 10.32 6.64 21.74
C LEU A 139 9.51 5.46 21.14
N PRO A 140 8.33 5.67 20.53
CA PRO A 140 7.56 4.59 19.91
C PRO A 140 8.25 4.00 18.67
N VAL A 141 9.09 4.79 17.99
CA VAL A 141 9.86 4.32 16.83
C VAL A 141 10.98 3.41 17.31
N GLU A 142 11.73 3.81 18.33
CA GLU A 142 12.78 3.01 18.95
C GLU A 142 12.23 1.71 19.58
N GLU A 143 11.09 1.78 20.28
CA GLU A 143 10.43 0.59 20.82
C GLU A 143 10.00 -0.37 19.70
N ASN A 144 9.43 0.12 18.60
CA ASN A 144 9.08 -0.74 17.46
C ASN A 144 10.32 -1.32 16.78
N LEU A 145 11.43 -0.58 16.69
CA LEU A 145 12.70 -1.09 16.18
C LEU A 145 13.23 -2.25 17.04
N ALA A 146 13.27 -2.05 18.36
CA ALA A 146 13.71 -3.07 19.30
C ALA A 146 12.79 -4.30 19.28
N ASN A 147 11.47 -4.09 19.16
CA ASN A 147 10.50 -5.17 19.06
C ASN A 147 10.60 -5.90 17.71
N PHE A 148 10.91 -5.21 16.62
CA PHE A 148 11.15 -5.84 15.32
C PHE A 148 12.40 -6.71 15.34
N GLU A 149 13.50 -6.20 15.89
CA GLU A 149 14.74 -6.97 16.01
C GLU A 149 14.52 -8.23 16.86
N LYS A 150 13.75 -8.12 17.95
CA LYS A 150 13.33 -9.29 18.75
C LYS A 150 12.44 -10.25 17.96
N ALA A 151 11.45 -9.74 17.21
CA ALA A 151 10.55 -10.57 16.40
C ALA A 151 11.28 -11.33 15.28
N VAL A 152 12.26 -10.68 14.63
CA VAL A 152 13.13 -11.31 13.63
C VAL A 152 14.05 -12.35 14.28
N GLN A 153 14.61 -12.07 15.46
CA GLN A 153 15.41 -13.03 16.23
C GLN A 153 14.60 -14.25 16.68
N SER A 154 13.34 -14.04 17.08
CA SER A 154 12.41 -15.10 17.44
C SER A 154 11.76 -15.77 16.23
N LYS A 155 12.08 -15.33 15.00
CA LYS A 155 11.53 -15.84 13.72
C LYS A 155 10.01 -15.76 13.61
N ASP A 156 9.40 -14.83 14.37
CA ASP A 156 7.98 -14.50 14.23
C ASP A 156 7.82 -13.43 13.15
N TYR A 157 7.77 -13.92 11.90
CA TYR A 157 7.69 -13.07 10.72
C TYR A 157 6.33 -12.38 10.56
N SER A 158 5.26 -12.95 11.13
CA SER A 158 3.95 -12.30 11.22
C SER A 158 4.05 -11.06 12.12
N LEU A 159 4.62 -11.28 13.31
CA LEU A 159 5.14 -10.28 14.26
C LEU A 159 5.81 -9.09 13.58
N ALA A 160 6.89 -9.44 12.87
CA ALA A 160 7.79 -8.49 12.22
C ALA A 160 7.09 -7.67 11.13
N SER A 161 6.16 -8.27 10.37
CA SER A 161 5.46 -7.59 9.28
C SER A 161 4.50 -6.53 9.78
N ASP A 162 3.76 -6.83 10.84
CA ASP A 162 2.84 -5.87 11.48
C ASP A 162 3.61 -4.70 12.10
N LEU A 163 4.77 -4.97 12.70
CA LEU A 163 5.66 -3.93 13.22
C LEU A 163 6.22 -3.02 12.12
N LEU A 164 6.58 -3.56 10.96
CA LEU A 164 6.99 -2.75 9.80
C LEU A 164 5.85 -1.85 9.30
N LYS A 165 4.63 -2.37 9.18
CA LYS A 165 3.45 -1.56 8.80
C LYS A 165 3.12 -0.49 9.82
N LYS A 166 3.25 -0.80 11.11
CA LYS A 166 3.05 0.16 12.20
C LYS A 166 4.11 1.26 12.14
N GLN A 167 5.37 0.90 11.87
CA GLN A 167 6.46 1.85 11.71
C GLN A 167 6.26 2.75 10.48
N GLU A 168 5.82 2.21 9.35
CA GLU A 168 5.48 2.99 8.16
C GLU A 168 4.40 4.04 8.46
N LYS A 169 3.35 3.67 9.20
CA LYS A 169 2.30 4.60 9.64
C LYS A 169 2.84 5.69 10.58
N LEU A 170 3.77 5.36 11.47
CA LEU A 170 4.38 6.33 12.39
C LEU A 170 5.30 7.31 11.65
N LEU A 171 6.06 6.81 10.67
CA LEU A 171 6.92 7.61 9.80
C LEU A 171 6.12 8.51 8.85
N ALA A 172 4.86 8.18 8.54
CA ALA A 172 3.97 9.02 7.75
C ALA A 172 3.46 10.28 8.49
N SER A 173 3.72 10.44 9.79
CA SER A 173 3.24 11.59 10.57
C SER A 173 3.99 12.89 10.23
N ASP A 174 3.25 14.00 10.09
CA ASP A 174 3.78 15.30 9.62
C ASP A 174 4.77 15.97 10.60
N GLN A 175 4.83 15.54 11.86
CA GLN A 175 5.71 16.13 12.86
C GLN A 175 7.17 15.65 12.72
N LEU A 176 7.39 14.38 12.33
CA LEU A 176 8.73 13.83 12.09
C LEU A 176 9.40 14.37 10.82
N ARG A 177 8.62 14.91 9.88
CA ARG A 177 9.13 15.50 8.62
C ARG A 177 9.91 16.80 8.81
N LYS A 178 9.83 17.42 10.00
CA LYS A 178 10.46 18.72 10.28
C LYS A 178 11.98 18.62 10.47
N ASP A 179 12.48 17.50 11.00
CA ASP A 179 13.92 17.25 11.16
C ASP A 179 14.45 16.36 10.03
N THR A 180 14.91 17.02 8.96
CA THR A 180 15.32 16.38 7.70
C THR A 180 16.39 15.28 7.88
N ASN A 181 17.28 15.38 8.87
CA ASN A 181 18.38 14.42 9.05
C ASN A 181 17.96 13.17 9.85
N ILE A 182 17.23 13.34 10.95
CA ILE A 182 16.73 12.23 11.77
C ILE A 182 15.71 11.43 10.96
N TYR A 183 14.83 12.11 10.24
CA TYR A 183 13.86 11.48 9.35
C TYR A 183 14.52 10.66 8.24
N LYS A 184 15.61 11.17 7.62
CA LYS A 184 16.38 10.41 6.62
C LYS A 184 16.99 9.14 7.21
N LEU A 185 17.63 9.22 8.37
CA LEU A 185 18.23 8.06 9.03
C LEU A 185 17.18 7.00 9.41
N LEU A 186 16.00 7.43 9.87
CA LEU A 186 14.89 6.53 10.17
C LEU A 186 14.32 5.86 8.92
N LEU A 187 14.22 6.59 7.80
CA LEU A 187 13.81 6.02 6.51
C LEU A 187 14.84 5.01 5.98
N GLU A 188 16.12 5.34 6.06
CA GLU A 188 17.20 4.41 5.68
C GLU A 188 17.16 3.14 6.52
N ARG A 189 16.97 3.27 7.84
CA ARG A 189 16.84 2.13 8.74
C ARG A 189 15.60 1.29 8.47
N HIS A 190 14.44 1.91 8.25
CA HIS A 190 13.21 1.20 7.87
C HIS A 190 13.39 0.44 6.54
N ALA A 191 14.02 1.07 5.55
CA ALA A 191 14.31 0.41 4.28
C ALA A 191 15.30 -0.76 4.45
N GLU A 192 16.29 -0.65 5.34
CA GLU A 192 17.21 -1.73 5.67
C GLU A 192 16.50 -2.91 6.35
N MET A 193 15.61 -2.64 7.30
CA MET A 193 14.79 -3.67 7.95
C MET A 193 13.88 -4.39 6.97
N GLN A 194 13.20 -3.63 6.10
CA GLN A 194 12.34 -4.20 5.07
C GLN A 194 13.15 -5.07 4.12
N ARG A 195 14.32 -4.60 3.64
CA ARG A 195 15.22 -5.40 2.78
C ARG A 195 15.69 -6.68 3.46
N SER A 196 16.11 -6.60 4.72
CA SER A 196 16.54 -7.78 5.49
C SER A 196 15.42 -8.83 5.58
N MET A 197 14.19 -8.39 5.87
CA MET A 197 13.03 -9.28 5.93
C MET A 197 12.66 -9.85 4.56
N VAL A 198 12.73 -9.05 3.50
CA VAL A 198 12.50 -9.53 2.12
C VAL A 198 13.43 -10.69 1.78
N VAL A 199 14.74 -10.52 2.02
CA VAL A 199 15.75 -11.55 1.72
C VAL A 199 15.45 -12.82 2.51
N GLN A 200 15.17 -12.71 3.80
CA GLN A 200 14.85 -13.88 4.62
C GLN A 200 13.57 -14.60 4.16
N LEU A 201 12.53 -13.86 3.75
CA LEU A 201 11.30 -14.46 3.21
C LEU A 201 11.51 -15.10 1.84
N GLU A 202 12.33 -14.51 0.98
CA GLU A 202 12.69 -15.10 -0.32
C GLU A 202 13.51 -16.38 -0.14
N ASP A 203 14.41 -16.43 0.85
CA ASP A 203 15.16 -17.62 1.21
C ASP A 203 14.22 -18.72 1.75
N LEU A 204 13.32 -18.37 2.68
CA LEU A 204 12.32 -19.31 3.21
C LEU A 204 11.37 -19.82 2.12
N PHE A 205 10.94 -18.96 1.20
CA PHE A 205 10.11 -19.36 0.07
C PHE A 205 10.86 -20.29 -0.89
N SER A 206 12.16 -20.05 -1.11
CA SER A 206 13.02 -20.90 -1.95
C SER A 206 13.35 -22.24 -1.29
N GLU A 207 13.43 -22.27 0.04
CA GLU A 207 13.55 -23.49 0.83
C GLU A 207 12.25 -24.30 0.79
N ALA A 208 11.11 -23.61 0.87
CA ALA A 208 9.79 -24.23 0.80
C ALA A 208 9.46 -24.81 -0.56
N ILE A 209 9.88 -24.14 -1.64
CA ILE A 209 9.61 -24.55 -3.01
C ILE A 209 10.92 -24.62 -3.77
N SER A 210 11.44 -25.84 -3.93
CA SER A 210 12.71 -26.07 -4.63
C SER A 210 12.54 -26.91 -5.88
N PHE A 211 13.26 -26.52 -6.94
CA PHE A 211 13.38 -27.28 -8.18
C PHE A 211 14.73 -27.98 -8.19
N LYS A 212 14.74 -29.31 -8.24
CA LYS A 212 15.96 -30.11 -8.32
C LYS A 212 15.99 -30.85 -9.66
N ARG A 213 17.19 -30.99 -10.22
CA ARG A 213 17.42 -31.83 -11.40
C ARG A 213 18.08 -33.11 -10.93
N THR A 214 17.46 -34.23 -11.22
CA THR A 214 17.94 -35.57 -10.87
C THR A 214 18.38 -36.28 -12.14
N GLU A 215 19.12 -37.38 -12.03
CA GLU A 215 19.56 -38.18 -13.19
C GLU A 215 18.38 -38.69 -14.05
N GLU A 216 17.19 -38.80 -13.45
CA GLU A 216 15.95 -39.30 -14.08
C GLU A 216 14.97 -38.20 -14.55
N GLY A 217 15.28 -36.91 -14.34
CA GLY A 217 14.41 -35.79 -14.77
C GLY A 217 14.43 -34.54 -13.87
N TYR A 218 13.27 -33.88 -13.72
CA TYR A 218 13.10 -32.67 -12.90
C TYR A 218 12.14 -32.95 -11.73
N GLU A 219 12.46 -32.45 -10.54
CA GLU A 219 11.66 -32.61 -9.33
C GLU A 219 11.25 -31.24 -8.79
N LEU A 220 9.96 -31.06 -8.50
CA LEU A 220 9.44 -29.96 -7.71
C LEU A 220 9.15 -30.48 -6.30
N GLN A 221 9.90 -30.01 -5.32
CA GLN A 221 9.70 -30.34 -3.91
C GLN A 221 9.04 -29.18 -3.19
N THR A 222 7.92 -29.45 -2.53
CA THR A 222 7.18 -28.52 -1.68
C THR A 222 7.24 -29.00 -0.23
N GLN A 223 7.70 -28.15 0.69
CA GLN A 223 7.65 -28.40 2.13
C GLN A 223 6.43 -27.69 2.73
N GLU A 224 5.47 -28.47 3.26
CA GLU A 224 4.24 -27.92 3.85
C GLU A 224 4.51 -27.25 5.22
N THR A 225 5.53 -27.73 5.93
CA THR A 225 6.03 -27.20 7.20
C THR A 225 7.53 -26.94 7.10
N LEU A 226 7.91 -25.67 7.26
CA LEU A 226 9.29 -25.23 7.35
C LEU A 226 9.73 -25.24 8.81
N ILE A 227 10.77 -26.00 9.14
CA ILE A 227 11.34 -25.96 10.48
C ILE A 227 12.36 -24.85 10.51
N VAL A 228 12.03 -23.74 11.16
CA VAL A 228 12.93 -22.60 11.28
C VAL A 228 13.57 -22.65 12.67
N THR A 229 14.89 -22.86 12.73
CA THR A 229 15.64 -22.98 13.99
C THR A 229 15.84 -21.62 14.65
N THR A 230 15.24 -21.38 15.82
CA THR A 230 15.47 -20.16 16.59
C THR A 230 16.82 -20.18 17.30
N GLN A 231 17.33 -19.01 17.71
CA GLN A 231 18.60 -18.91 18.45
C GLN A 231 18.57 -19.59 19.84
N ASP A 232 17.37 -19.93 20.34
CA ASP A 232 17.14 -20.62 21.63
C ASP A 232 16.96 -22.16 21.49
N ASP A 233 17.42 -22.76 20.37
CA ASP A 233 17.27 -24.20 20.06
C ASP A 233 15.81 -24.71 20.00
N GLN A 234 14.82 -23.82 20.05
CA GLN A 234 13.42 -24.17 19.84
C GLN A 234 13.12 -24.21 18.34
N LYS A 235 12.68 -25.38 17.86
CA LYS A 235 12.18 -25.59 16.50
C LYS A 235 10.77 -25.00 16.40
N GLN A 236 10.59 -23.94 15.63
CA GLN A 236 9.26 -23.46 15.25
C GLN A 236 8.92 -23.95 13.85
N ASN A 237 7.71 -24.49 13.70
CA ASN A 237 7.19 -24.90 12.40
C ASN A 237 6.44 -23.70 11.81
N LEU A 238 6.97 -23.15 10.73
CA LEU A 238 6.32 -22.11 9.94
C LEU A 238 5.60 -22.77 8.77
N SER A 239 4.34 -22.44 8.52
CA SER A 239 3.65 -22.94 7.34
C SER A 239 4.03 -22.13 6.10
N LEU A 240 4.18 -22.78 4.93
CA LEU A 240 4.36 -22.09 3.65
C LEU A 240 3.29 -20.99 3.43
N TYR A 241 2.06 -21.24 3.91
CA TYR A 241 0.96 -20.30 3.77
C TYR A 241 1.12 -19.03 4.62
N GLU A 242 1.77 -19.14 5.78
CA GLU A 242 2.12 -17.98 6.62
C GLU A 242 3.18 -17.13 5.91
N VAL A 243 4.21 -17.76 5.32
CA VAL A 243 5.23 -17.06 4.52
C VAL A 243 4.59 -16.31 3.36
N VAL A 244 3.70 -16.95 2.62
CA VAL A 244 2.96 -16.34 1.50
C VAL A 244 2.10 -15.17 1.95
N ASP A 245 1.40 -15.28 3.07
CA ASP A 245 0.57 -14.18 3.60
C ASP A 245 1.40 -12.97 4.01
N ILE A 246 2.55 -13.21 4.63
CA ILE A 246 3.51 -12.16 5.01
C ILE A 246 4.10 -11.50 3.75
N MET A 247 4.45 -12.29 2.72
CA MET A 247 4.98 -11.76 1.46
C MET A 247 3.94 -10.92 0.70
N LYS A 248 2.65 -11.26 0.78
CA LYS A 248 1.58 -10.42 0.23
C LYS A 248 1.43 -9.12 1.03
N THR A 249 1.47 -9.22 2.35
CA THR A 249 1.39 -8.10 3.29
C THR A 249 2.50 -7.08 3.03
N LEU A 250 3.68 -7.53 2.59
CA LEU A 250 4.82 -6.69 2.19
C LEU A 250 4.86 -6.32 0.69
N GLY A 251 3.93 -6.83 -0.13
CA GLY A 251 3.86 -6.53 -1.57
C GLY A 251 4.97 -7.17 -2.42
N ILE A 252 5.61 -8.25 -1.94
CA ILE A 252 6.75 -8.90 -2.62
C ILE A 252 6.29 -10.15 -3.39
N LEU A 253 5.14 -10.71 -3.03
CA LEU A 253 4.62 -11.98 -3.55
C LEU A 253 4.68 -12.08 -5.09
N ASP A 254 4.40 -10.98 -5.81
CA ASP A 254 4.40 -10.96 -7.27
C ASP A 254 5.75 -11.35 -7.88
N LYS A 255 6.84 -10.87 -7.28
CA LYS A 255 8.20 -11.17 -7.76
C LYS A 255 8.50 -12.65 -7.59
N SER A 256 8.23 -13.18 -6.40
CA SER A 256 8.51 -14.58 -6.05
C SER A 256 7.62 -15.55 -6.83
N VAL A 257 6.34 -15.24 -6.99
CA VAL A 257 5.42 -15.98 -7.85
C VAL A 257 5.88 -15.96 -9.31
N ASN A 258 6.41 -14.84 -9.81
CA ASN A 258 6.93 -14.78 -11.17
C ASN A 258 8.24 -15.59 -11.35
N ILE A 259 9.09 -15.64 -10.32
CA ILE A 259 10.27 -16.52 -10.32
C ILE A 259 9.82 -17.98 -10.37
N PHE A 260 8.88 -18.37 -9.51
CA PHE A 260 8.28 -19.70 -9.51
C PHE A 260 7.70 -20.05 -10.87
N LYS A 261 6.86 -19.18 -11.46
CA LYS A 261 6.27 -19.36 -12.80
C LYS A 261 7.31 -19.65 -13.87
N ARG A 262 8.41 -18.89 -13.89
CA ARG A 262 9.50 -19.08 -14.87
C ARG A 262 10.16 -20.42 -14.68
N SER A 263 10.47 -20.81 -13.45
CA SER A 263 11.07 -22.11 -13.13
C SER A 263 10.13 -23.26 -13.46
N PHE A 264 8.85 -23.16 -13.07
CA PHE A 264 7.81 -24.14 -13.35
C PHE A 264 7.60 -24.34 -14.85
N THR A 265 7.54 -23.25 -15.61
CA THR A 265 7.40 -23.31 -17.08
C THR A 265 8.63 -23.94 -17.74
N LYS A 266 9.83 -23.55 -17.30
CA LYS A 266 11.09 -24.01 -17.88
C LYS A 266 11.39 -25.47 -17.58
N HIS A 267 11.10 -25.92 -16.36
CA HIS A 267 11.54 -27.22 -15.85
C HIS A 267 10.46 -28.30 -15.89
N ILE A 268 9.18 -27.93 -15.90
CA ILE A 268 8.08 -28.91 -15.86
C ILE A 268 7.18 -28.77 -17.08
N LEU A 269 6.56 -27.60 -17.27
CA LEU A 269 5.52 -27.45 -18.29
C LEU A 269 6.06 -27.62 -19.71
N ARG A 270 7.13 -26.91 -20.09
CA ARG A 270 7.69 -27.02 -21.46
C ARG A 270 8.24 -28.41 -21.79
N PRO A 271 9.02 -29.07 -20.91
CA PRO A 271 9.44 -30.46 -21.13
C PRO A 271 8.25 -31.40 -21.29
N PHE A 272 7.23 -31.28 -20.44
CA PHE A 272 6.02 -32.11 -20.52
C PHE A 272 5.19 -31.82 -21.80
N SER A 273 5.07 -30.56 -22.21
CA SER A 273 4.40 -30.17 -23.46
C SER A 273 5.05 -30.81 -24.70
N LYS A 274 6.39 -30.94 -24.70
CA LYS A 274 7.14 -31.49 -25.84
C LYS A 274 7.21 -33.01 -25.87
N ASN A 275 7.19 -33.64 -24.69
CA ASN A 275 7.36 -35.09 -24.55
C ASN A 275 6.10 -35.72 -23.96
N PRO A 276 5.11 -36.09 -24.80
CA PRO A 276 3.83 -36.63 -24.34
C PRO A 276 3.88 -38.03 -23.70
N GLU A 277 5.04 -38.71 -23.75
CA GLU A 277 5.29 -40.01 -23.09
C GLU A 277 5.90 -39.86 -21.69
N SER A 278 6.08 -38.63 -21.23
CA SER A 278 6.60 -38.36 -19.88
C SER A 278 5.58 -38.77 -18.81
N TRP A 279 6.08 -39.31 -17.71
CA TRP A 279 5.26 -39.71 -16.56
C TRP A 279 5.51 -38.83 -15.34
N ILE A 280 4.50 -38.75 -14.48
CA ILE A 280 4.51 -37.93 -13.26
C ILE A 280 4.22 -38.80 -12.07
N ASP A 281 5.12 -38.74 -11.09
CA ASP A 281 4.97 -39.40 -9.80
C ASP A 281 4.84 -38.38 -8.68
N ILE A 282 4.06 -38.70 -7.66
CA ILE A 282 3.89 -37.87 -6.47
C ILE A 282 4.35 -38.70 -5.27
N GLU A 283 5.45 -38.27 -4.66
CA GLU A 283 5.96 -38.87 -3.43
C GLU A 283 5.58 -38.00 -2.23
N ASP A 284 4.73 -38.54 -1.35
CA ASP A 284 4.43 -37.95 -0.06
C ASP A 284 5.49 -38.38 0.96
N LEU A 285 6.35 -37.45 1.41
CA LEU A 285 7.20 -37.63 2.58
C LEU A 285 6.56 -36.97 3.80
N LEU A 286 7.00 -37.38 5.01
CA LEU A 286 6.47 -36.95 6.30
C LEU A 286 6.27 -35.42 6.44
N ASP A 287 7.21 -34.61 5.93
CA ASP A 287 7.18 -33.14 6.03
C ASP A 287 7.28 -32.43 4.65
N SER A 288 7.32 -33.20 3.55
CA SER A 288 7.49 -32.64 2.21
C SER A 288 6.83 -33.50 1.16
N ARG A 289 6.22 -32.89 0.15
CA ARG A 289 5.71 -33.61 -1.03
C ARG A 289 6.56 -33.29 -2.24
N LYS A 290 6.79 -34.28 -3.08
CA LYS A 290 7.59 -34.14 -4.30
C LYS A 290 6.74 -34.52 -5.50
N LEU A 291 6.74 -33.64 -6.49
CA LEU A 291 6.28 -33.92 -7.84
C LEU A 291 7.51 -34.26 -8.69
N ILE A 292 7.62 -35.52 -9.11
CA ILE A 292 8.74 -36.03 -9.90
C ILE A 292 8.30 -36.15 -11.35
N PHE A 293 8.93 -35.38 -12.23
CA PHE A 293 8.79 -35.49 -13.67
C PHE A 293 9.91 -36.38 -14.21
N ARG A 294 9.52 -37.51 -14.82
CA ARG A 294 10.45 -38.44 -15.48
C ARG A 294 10.24 -38.37 -16.99
N GLU A 295 11.32 -38.07 -17.71
CA GLU A 295 11.35 -38.03 -19.19
C GLU A 295 11.37 -39.45 -19.81
N ASN A 296 11.36 -40.50 -18.99
CA ASN A 296 11.38 -41.88 -19.46
C ASN A 296 10.01 -42.29 -20.01
N ASN A 297 10.02 -42.90 -21.21
CA ASN A 297 8.90 -43.41 -22.02
C ASN A 297 8.05 -44.52 -21.33
N HIS A 298 7.67 -44.33 -20.08
CA HIS A 298 6.77 -45.20 -19.34
C HIS A 298 5.32 -44.70 -19.36
N GLY A 299 5.09 -43.43 -19.72
CA GLY A 299 3.75 -42.87 -19.85
C GLY A 299 3.09 -43.32 -21.16
N THR A 300 1.82 -43.70 -21.08
CA THR A 300 1.03 -43.91 -22.30
C THR A 300 0.52 -42.57 -22.81
N LYS A 301 0.51 -42.36 -24.14
CA LYS A 301 -0.05 -41.14 -24.75
C LYS A 301 -1.48 -40.87 -24.28
N GLN A 302 -2.24 -41.88 -23.85
CA GLN A 302 -3.62 -41.77 -23.40
C GLN A 302 -3.78 -41.10 -22.01
N GLU A 303 -2.73 -41.06 -21.19
CA GLU A 303 -2.73 -40.51 -19.82
C GLU A 303 -2.21 -39.07 -19.76
N TYR A 304 -1.88 -38.47 -20.91
CA TYR A 304 -1.26 -37.15 -21.00
C TYR A 304 -2.05 -36.05 -20.26
N PHE A 305 -3.36 -35.95 -20.51
CA PHE A 305 -4.22 -34.98 -19.84
C PHE A 305 -4.45 -35.29 -18.36
N GLU A 306 -4.42 -36.57 -17.97
CA GLU A 306 -4.55 -36.98 -16.57
C GLU A 306 -3.30 -36.59 -15.78
N ASN A 307 -2.13 -36.75 -16.38
CA ASN A 307 -0.86 -36.32 -15.79
C ASN A 307 -0.76 -34.79 -15.71
N PHE A 308 -1.18 -34.07 -16.75
CA PHE A 308 -1.33 -32.60 -16.66
C PHE A 308 -2.25 -32.19 -15.52
N THR A 309 -3.40 -32.87 -15.39
CA THR A 309 -4.35 -32.63 -14.31
C THR A 309 -3.69 -32.83 -12.94
N LYS A 310 -2.93 -33.91 -12.75
CA LYS A 310 -2.18 -34.18 -11.49
C LYS A 310 -1.20 -33.06 -11.15
N ILE A 311 -0.51 -32.47 -12.14
CA ILE A 311 0.38 -31.33 -11.91
C ILE A 311 -0.40 -30.14 -11.32
N PHE A 312 -1.50 -29.77 -11.97
CA PHE A 312 -2.28 -28.60 -11.54
C PHE A 312 -3.00 -28.84 -10.22
N ASP A 313 -3.44 -30.08 -9.95
CA ASP A 313 -3.95 -30.48 -8.63
C ASP A 313 -2.87 -30.33 -7.55
N PHE A 314 -1.65 -30.82 -7.81
CA PHE A 314 -0.52 -30.69 -6.88
C PHE A 314 -0.17 -29.22 -6.59
N VAL A 315 -0.12 -28.38 -7.63
CA VAL A 315 0.16 -26.94 -7.48
C VAL A 315 -0.97 -26.24 -6.73
N ALA A 316 -2.24 -26.58 -7.00
CA ALA A 316 -3.38 -26.00 -6.27
C ALA A 316 -3.33 -26.36 -4.77
N GLN A 317 -3.05 -27.62 -4.45
CA GLN A 317 -3.10 -28.12 -3.08
C GLN A 317 -1.87 -27.71 -2.27
N HIS A 318 -0.65 -27.87 -2.81
CA HIS A 318 0.59 -27.77 -2.03
C HIS A 318 1.38 -26.48 -2.26
N VAL A 319 1.15 -25.78 -3.36
CA VAL A 319 1.76 -24.46 -3.60
C VAL A 319 0.78 -23.34 -3.28
N CYS A 320 -0.49 -23.50 -3.66
CA CYS A 320 -1.50 -22.46 -3.47
C CYS A 320 -2.31 -22.59 -2.17
N GLY A 321 -2.33 -23.76 -1.54
CA GLY A 321 -3.04 -23.99 -0.27
C GLY A 321 -4.53 -24.15 -0.39
N VAL A 322 -5.01 -24.61 -1.56
CA VAL A 322 -6.41 -24.96 -1.74
C VAL A 322 -6.69 -26.26 -1.01
N LYS A 323 -7.25 -26.14 0.20
CA LYS A 323 -7.86 -27.29 0.88
C LYS A 323 -9.21 -27.55 0.22
N GLN A 324 -9.42 -28.76 -0.31
CA GLN A 324 -10.76 -29.22 -0.68
C GLN A 324 -11.59 -29.30 0.62
N GLU A 325 -12.77 -28.70 0.61
CA GLU A 325 -13.55 -28.16 1.74
C GLU A 325 -13.68 -29.00 3.03
N GLU A 326 -13.68 -28.31 4.18
CA GLU A 326 -14.75 -28.41 5.19
C GLU A 326 -14.82 -27.12 6.04
N ASP A 327 -16.05 -26.68 6.28
CA ASP A 327 -16.52 -25.49 7.00
C ASP A 327 -15.61 -24.92 8.10
N THR A 328 -15.01 -23.74 7.88
CA THR A 328 -14.71 -22.79 8.98
C THR A 328 -14.62 -21.36 8.45
N LYS A 329 -15.39 -20.46 9.07
CA LYS A 329 -15.56 -19.04 8.71
C LYS A 329 -14.32 -18.16 8.95
N ASP A 330 -13.21 -18.74 9.40
CA ASP A 330 -11.95 -18.02 9.68
C ASP A 330 -10.99 -17.95 8.47
N ASN A 331 -11.30 -18.60 7.34
CA ASN A 331 -10.38 -18.78 6.20
C ASN A 331 -10.41 -17.68 5.11
N MET A 332 -11.06 -16.54 5.32
CA MET A 332 -11.28 -15.56 4.25
C MET A 332 -9.98 -14.90 3.74
N ALA A 333 -8.97 -14.72 4.59
CA ALA A 333 -7.66 -14.15 4.20
C ALA A 333 -6.78 -15.14 3.42
N ASN A 334 -6.67 -16.39 3.90
CA ASN A 334 -5.92 -17.46 3.22
C ASN A 334 -6.55 -17.81 1.86
N GLN A 335 -7.87 -17.80 1.76
CA GLN A 335 -8.57 -18.04 0.50
C GLN A 335 -8.29 -16.94 -0.54
N ASN A 336 -8.14 -15.68 -0.11
CA ASN A 336 -7.78 -14.57 -1.00
C ASN A 336 -6.34 -14.68 -1.55
N ASN A 337 -5.41 -15.25 -0.78
CA ASN A 337 -4.01 -15.43 -1.19
C ASN A 337 -3.86 -16.63 -2.13
N ALA A 338 -4.50 -17.75 -1.77
CA ALA A 338 -4.62 -18.91 -2.63
C ALA A 338 -5.22 -18.52 -4.00
N THR A 339 -6.35 -17.81 -3.97
CA THR A 339 -7.02 -17.31 -5.19
C THR A 339 -6.09 -16.41 -6.01
N TYR A 340 -5.29 -15.55 -5.36
CA TYR A 340 -4.34 -14.68 -6.05
C TYR A 340 -3.23 -15.47 -6.77
N MET A 341 -2.64 -16.46 -6.10
CA MET A 341 -1.58 -17.29 -6.69
C MET A 341 -2.10 -18.17 -7.83
N ILE A 342 -3.27 -18.77 -7.65
CA ILE A 342 -3.96 -19.57 -8.69
C ILE A 342 -4.21 -18.73 -9.93
N LYS A 343 -4.85 -17.55 -9.78
CA LYS A 343 -5.10 -16.64 -10.91
C LYS A 343 -3.80 -16.18 -11.57
N SER A 344 -2.77 -15.94 -10.76
CA SER A 344 -1.46 -15.55 -11.26
C SER A 344 -0.84 -16.64 -12.12
N ILE A 345 -0.80 -17.89 -11.65
CA ILE A 345 -0.26 -19.05 -12.39
C ILE A 345 -1.13 -19.32 -13.63
N GLY A 346 -2.44 -19.17 -13.50
CA GLY A 346 -3.42 -19.31 -14.57
C GLY A 346 -3.14 -18.47 -15.82
N LYS A 347 -2.48 -17.31 -15.68
CA LYS A 347 -2.06 -16.47 -16.82
C LYS A 347 -1.09 -17.17 -17.78
N LEU A 348 -0.43 -18.26 -17.37
CA LEU A 348 0.47 -19.05 -18.22
C LEU A 348 -0.28 -20.09 -19.06
N LEU A 349 -1.51 -20.45 -18.69
CA LEU A 349 -2.26 -21.52 -19.34
C LEU A 349 -2.53 -21.31 -20.83
N PRO A 350 -2.83 -20.09 -21.33
CA PRO A 350 -3.01 -19.89 -22.77
C PRO A 350 -1.78 -20.29 -23.60
N GLU A 351 -0.58 -19.89 -23.15
CA GLU A 351 0.68 -20.22 -23.84
C GLU A 351 0.94 -21.72 -23.85
N ILE A 352 0.71 -22.39 -22.71
CA ILE A 352 0.89 -23.85 -22.58
C ILE A 352 -0.15 -24.59 -23.42
N CYS A 353 -1.40 -24.14 -23.46
CA CYS A 353 -2.44 -24.77 -24.28
C CYS A 353 -2.08 -24.68 -25.77
N HIS A 354 -1.49 -23.58 -26.23
CA HIS A 354 -0.98 -23.50 -27.59
C HIS A 354 0.21 -24.44 -27.85
N GLU A 355 1.12 -24.59 -26.89
CA GLU A 355 2.21 -25.59 -26.99
C GLU A 355 1.65 -27.03 -27.03
N VAL A 356 0.62 -27.34 -26.24
CA VAL A 356 -0.07 -28.64 -26.25
C VAL A 356 -0.79 -28.87 -27.58
N ILE A 357 -1.46 -27.85 -28.13
CA ILE A 357 -2.09 -27.95 -29.45
C ILE A 357 -1.03 -28.26 -30.51
N ALA A 358 0.07 -27.50 -30.55
CA ALA A 358 1.11 -27.68 -31.57
C ALA A 358 1.91 -28.98 -31.40
N GLY A 359 2.19 -29.40 -30.16
CA GLY A 359 3.06 -30.54 -29.86
C GLY A 359 2.34 -31.88 -29.76
N TYR A 360 1.05 -31.88 -29.40
CA TYR A 360 0.33 -33.11 -29.09
C TYR A 360 -0.98 -33.25 -29.87
N LEU A 361 -1.86 -32.24 -29.89
CA LEU A 361 -3.16 -32.38 -30.55
C LEU A 361 -3.06 -32.30 -32.09
N SER A 362 -2.28 -31.37 -32.64
CA SER A 362 -2.10 -31.23 -34.09
C SER A 362 -1.39 -32.45 -34.72
N PRO A 363 -0.32 -33.02 -34.13
CA PRO A 363 0.27 -34.26 -34.63
C PRO A 363 -0.59 -35.51 -34.41
N ALA A 364 -1.46 -35.51 -33.40
CA ALA A 364 -2.37 -36.62 -33.15
C ALA A 364 -3.57 -36.62 -34.09
N LEU A 365 -3.76 -35.56 -34.89
CA LEU A 365 -4.85 -35.46 -35.84
C LEU A 365 -4.68 -36.55 -36.93
N PRO A 366 -5.67 -37.43 -37.11
CA PRO A 366 -5.57 -38.56 -38.01
C PRO A 366 -5.56 -38.12 -39.47
N SER A 367 -4.87 -38.89 -40.32
CA SER A 367 -4.86 -38.69 -41.77
C SER A 367 -5.93 -39.52 -42.49
N ARG A 368 -6.74 -40.28 -41.75
CA ARG A 368 -7.77 -41.20 -42.25
C ARG A 368 -9.03 -41.13 -41.41
N LEU A 369 -10.18 -41.32 -42.03
CA LEU A 369 -11.46 -41.32 -41.34
C LEU A 369 -11.58 -42.38 -40.23
N SER A 370 -10.99 -43.57 -40.42
CA SER A 370 -11.07 -44.69 -39.46
C SER A 370 -10.42 -44.42 -38.09
N GLU A 371 -9.56 -43.42 -38.00
CA GLU A 371 -8.84 -43.05 -36.78
C GLU A 371 -9.44 -41.80 -36.10
N LEU A 372 -10.46 -41.18 -36.71
CA LEU A 372 -11.13 -39.99 -36.21
C LEU A 372 -11.87 -40.26 -34.87
N ASP A 373 -12.44 -41.44 -34.71
CA ASP A 373 -13.13 -41.84 -33.47
C ASP A 373 -12.18 -41.82 -32.26
N ALA A 374 -10.96 -42.36 -32.41
CA ALA A 374 -9.95 -42.35 -31.36
C ALA A 374 -9.50 -40.91 -30.99
N PHE A 375 -9.49 -40.01 -31.97
CA PHE A 375 -9.20 -38.59 -31.73
C PHE A 375 -10.36 -37.87 -31.03
N THR A 376 -11.62 -38.23 -31.32
CA THR A 376 -12.76 -37.62 -30.62
C THR A 376 -12.76 -37.95 -29.12
N GLU A 377 -12.35 -39.17 -28.73
CA GLU A 377 -12.12 -39.52 -27.32
C GLU A 377 -11.03 -38.65 -26.67
N LEU A 378 -9.96 -38.34 -27.42
CA LEU A 378 -8.91 -37.43 -26.97
C LEU A 378 -9.44 -36.00 -26.78
N GLY A 379 -10.32 -35.55 -27.68
CA GLY A 379 -11.03 -34.28 -27.57
C GLY A 379 -11.88 -34.21 -26.30
N VAL A 380 -12.59 -35.29 -25.93
CA VAL A 380 -13.34 -35.34 -24.67
C VAL A 380 -12.41 -35.21 -23.45
N LYS A 381 -11.24 -35.87 -23.47
CA LYS A 381 -10.25 -35.73 -22.38
C LYS A 381 -9.71 -34.31 -22.26
N ALA A 382 -9.43 -33.65 -23.38
CA ALA A 382 -8.97 -32.27 -23.41
C ALA A 382 -10.03 -31.28 -22.88
N LYS A 383 -11.32 -31.47 -23.22
CA LYS A 383 -12.44 -30.69 -22.67
C LYS A 383 -12.57 -30.88 -21.15
N LYS A 384 -12.51 -32.13 -20.66
CA LYS A 384 -12.53 -32.44 -19.23
C LYS A 384 -11.37 -31.80 -18.46
N PHE A 385 -10.19 -31.75 -19.07
CA PHE A 385 -9.04 -31.05 -18.48
C PHE A 385 -9.30 -29.55 -18.35
N GLU A 386 -9.86 -28.91 -19.39
CA GLU A 386 -10.23 -27.49 -19.34
C GLU A 386 -11.30 -27.19 -18.27
N GLU A 387 -12.33 -28.02 -18.16
CA GLU A 387 -13.35 -27.94 -17.10
C GLU A 387 -12.73 -28.06 -15.70
N LYS A 388 -11.76 -28.96 -15.52
CA LYS A 388 -11.08 -29.13 -14.24
C LYS A 388 -10.19 -27.94 -13.89
N LEU A 389 -9.51 -27.33 -14.87
CA LEU A 389 -8.77 -26.08 -14.65
C LEU A 389 -9.68 -24.92 -14.24
N GLN A 390 -10.89 -24.84 -14.79
CA GLN A 390 -11.92 -23.88 -14.38
C GLN A 390 -12.39 -24.15 -12.94
N HIS A 391 -12.67 -25.41 -12.59
CA HIS A 391 -13.07 -25.79 -11.23
C HIS A 391 -12.00 -25.47 -10.19
N LEU A 392 -10.72 -25.64 -10.52
CA LEU A 392 -9.59 -25.27 -9.66
C LEU A 392 -9.37 -23.74 -9.58
N GLY A 393 -10.08 -22.95 -10.39
CA GLY A 393 -10.01 -21.49 -10.42
C GLY A 393 -8.79 -20.91 -11.15
N PHE A 394 -8.01 -21.75 -11.84
CA PHE A 394 -6.86 -21.29 -12.64
C PHE A 394 -7.29 -20.47 -13.85
N VAL A 395 -8.48 -20.70 -14.37
CA VAL A 395 -9.00 -19.95 -15.51
C VAL A 395 -10.42 -19.47 -15.30
N GLU A 396 -10.74 -18.38 -15.98
CA GLU A 396 -12.09 -17.82 -16.00
C GLU A 396 -13.02 -18.73 -16.81
N ASN A 397 -14.33 -18.66 -16.52
CA ASN A 397 -15.34 -19.51 -17.16
C ASN A 397 -15.40 -19.35 -18.70
N ASP A 398 -14.86 -18.26 -19.23
CA ASP A 398 -14.80 -17.97 -20.66
C ASP A 398 -13.56 -18.56 -21.35
N PHE A 399 -12.66 -19.21 -20.61
CA PHE A 399 -11.50 -19.87 -21.19
C PHE A 399 -11.92 -21.12 -21.94
N ARG A 400 -11.75 -21.08 -23.27
CA ARG A 400 -12.14 -22.13 -24.22
C ARG A 400 -11.06 -22.36 -25.28
N VAL A 401 -9.78 -22.30 -24.92
CA VAL A 401 -8.69 -22.40 -25.92
C VAL A 401 -8.61 -23.82 -26.49
N LEU A 402 -8.70 -24.84 -25.62
CA LEU A 402 -8.66 -26.23 -26.07
C LEU A 402 -10.02 -26.64 -26.66
N SER A 403 -11.12 -26.28 -26.01
CA SER A 403 -12.46 -26.55 -26.52
C SER A 403 -12.68 -25.96 -27.90
N LYS A 404 -12.25 -24.72 -28.16
CA LYS A 404 -12.39 -24.10 -29.48
C LYS A 404 -11.61 -24.86 -30.56
N TYR A 405 -10.38 -25.28 -30.27
CA TYR A 405 -9.59 -26.08 -31.21
C TYR A 405 -10.29 -27.41 -31.56
N ILE A 406 -10.92 -28.04 -30.56
CA ILE A 406 -11.65 -29.30 -30.75
C ILE A 406 -13.00 -29.07 -31.45
N ASP A 407 -13.66 -27.94 -31.22
CA ASP A 407 -14.88 -27.57 -31.92
C ASP A 407 -14.60 -27.27 -33.42
N ASP A 408 -13.41 -26.73 -33.73
CA ASP A 408 -12.93 -26.48 -35.09
C ASP A 408 -12.20 -27.72 -35.70
N ILE A 409 -12.40 -28.92 -35.14
CA ILE A 409 -11.73 -30.16 -35.61
C ILE A 409 -11.98 -30.44 -37.09
N ASP A 410 -13.19 -30.20 -37.59
CA ASP A 410 -13.57 -30.47 -38.98
C ASP A 410 -12.75 -29.62 -39.95
N ILE A 411 -12.43 -28.38 -39.56
CA ILE A 411 -11.59 -27.47 -40.33
C ILE A 411 -10.15 -28.01 -40.35
N HIS A 412 -9.60 -28.32 -39.19
CA HIS A 412 -8.23 -28.83 -39.08
C HIS A 412 -8.04 -30.18 -39.78
N PHE A 413 -9.02 -31.07 -39.69
CA PHE A 413 -9.03 -32.36 -40.37
C PHE A 413 -9.09 -32.18 -41.89
N SER A 414 -9.96 -31.30 -42.38
CA SER A 414 -10.05 -30.97 -43.80
C SER A 414 -8.76 -30.38 -44.36
N GLU A 415 -8.14 -29.44 -43.64
CA GLU A 415 -6.86 -28.85 -44.03
C GLU A 415 -5.75 -29.91 -44.10
N ARG A 416 -5.67 -30.78 -43.09
CA ARG A 416 -4.68 -31.87 -43.01
C ARG A 416 -4.86 -32.88 -44.13
N LEU A 417 -6.10 -33.26 -44.42
CA LEU A 417 -6.42 -34.21 -45.48
C LEU A 417 -6.04 -33.62 -46.86
N ARG A 418 -6.34 -32.34 -47.08
CA ARG A 418 -5.91 -31.60 -48.28
C ARG A 418 -4.39 -31.58 -48.42
N GLU A 419 -3.66 -31.22 -47.37
CA GLU A 419 -2.19 -31.19 -47.39
C GLU A 419 -1.61 -32.56 -47.76
N ASN A 420 -2.07 -33.62 -47.08
CA ASN A 420 -1.63 -34.98 -47.36
C ASN A 420 -1.94 -35.43 -48.79
N LEU A 421 -3.14 -35.10 -49.31
CA LEU A 421 -3.54 -35.42 -50.67
C LEU A 421 -2.65 -34.71 -51.69
N LEU A 422 -2.43 -33.40 -51.53
CA LEU A 422 -1.61 -32.61 -52.43
C LEU A 422 -0.14 -33.03 -52.38
N ASP A 423 0.41 -33.35 -51.21
CA ASP A 423 1.78 -33.85 -51.06
C ASP A 423 1.95 -35.24 -51.67
N ALA A 424 0.99 -36.15 -51.48
CA ALA A 424 1.01 -37.47 -52.10
C ALA A 424 0.94 -37.36 -53.63
N ALA A 425 0.04 -36.50 -54.14
CA ALA A 425 -0.10 -36.28 -55.57
C ALA A 425 1.14 -35.63 -56.17
N ARG A 426 1.73 -34.62 -55.51
CA ARG A 426 2.99 -34.00 -55.92
C ARG A 426 4.12 -35.01 -55.97
N THR A 427 4.22 -35.90 -54.98
CA THR A 427 5.24 -36.97 -54.95
C THR A 427 5.08 -37.89 -56.15
N LEU A 428 3.84 -38.25 -56.52
CA LEU A 428 3.57 -39.04 -57.72
C LEU A 428 3.89 -38.28 -59.02
N MET A 429 3.58 -36.97 -59.08
CA MET A 429 3.84 -36.13 -60.25
C MET A 429 5.32 -35.90 -60.52
N ILE A 430 6.18 -35.94 -59.50
CA ILE A 430 7.64 -35.74 -59.64
C ILE A 430 8.37 -37.08 -59.82
N ALA A 431 7.71 -38.22 -59.56
CA ALA A 431 8.32 -39.52 -59.70
C ALA A 431 8.78 -39.77 -61.15
N GLU A 432 10.06 -40.07 -61.35
CA GLU A 432 10.68 -40.36 -62.66
C GLU A 432 10.36 -41.78 -63.16
N ASP A 433 9.11 -42.23 -63.00
CA ASP A 433 8.64 -43.52 -63.53
C ASP A 433 7.79 -43.32 -64.79
N PHE A 434 8.41 -43.49 -65.95
CA PHE A 434 7.73 -43.41 -67.25
C PHE A 434 7.21 -44.76 -67.75
N SER A 435 7.17 -45.78 -66.89
CA SER A 435 6.63 -47.07 -67.31
C SER A 435 5.14 -46.94 -67.68
N THR A 436 4.78 -47.53 -68.81
CA THR A 436 3.44 -47.45 -69.38
C THR A 436 2.67 -48.74 -69.12
N ILE A 437 1.37 -48.60 -68.89
CA ILE A 437 0.40 -49.69 -68.78
C ILE A 437 -0.61 -49.52 -69.91
N GLU A 438 -0.90 -50.61 -70.62
CA GLU A 438 -1.98 -50.65 -71.60
C GLU A 438 -3.32 -50.78 -70.88
N ILE A 439 -4.21 -49.84 -71.12
CA ILE A 439 -5.62 -49.93 -70.75
C ILE A 439 -6.31 -50.61 -71.93
N ASP A 440 -6.62 -51.89 -71.77
CA ASP A 440 -7.55 -52.61 -72.63
C ASP A 440 -8.97 -52.38 -72.09
N ASP A 441 -9.85 -51.82 -72.92
CA ASP A 441 -11.28 -51.70 -72.65
C ASP A 441 -11.89 -53.12 -72.54
N ALA A 442 -11.97 -53.67 -71.33
CA ALA A 442 -13.21 -54.34 -70.95
C ALA A 442 -14.25 -53.24 -70.74
N PRO A 443 -15.51 -53.42 -71.18
CA PRO A 443 -16.49 -52.36 -71.10
C PRO A 443 -16.81 -52.10 -69.62
N ASP A 444 -16.13 -51.14 -69.01
CA ASP A 444 -16.70 -50.35 -67.93
C ASP A 444 -17.80 -49.55 -68.58
N SER A 445 -18.97 -50.18 -68.75
CA SER A 445 -20.16 -49.47 -69.17
C SER A 445 -20.39 -48.42 -68.09
N PHE A 446 -20.05 -47.17 -68.39
CA PHE A 446 -20.64 -46.03 -67.72
C PHE A 446 -22.12 -46.02 -68.10
N VAL A 447 -22.89 -46.93 -67.49
CA VAL A 447 -24.34 -46.86 -67.51
C VAL A 447 -24.63 -45.66 -66.62
N LEU A 448 -24.82 -44.50 -67.25
CA LEU A 448 -25.77 -43.55 -66.69
C LEU A 448 -27.08 -44.32 -66.61
N GLU A 449 -27.35 -44.94 -65.46
CA GLU A 449 -28.68 -45.46 -65.20
C GLU A 449 -29.61 -44.26 -65.30
N SER A 450 -30.30 -44.17 -66.43
CA SER A 450 -31.28 -43.14 -66.78
C SER A 450 -32.42 -42.98 -65.74
N SER A 451 -32.41 -43.84 -64.72
CA SER A 451 -33.19 -43.84 -63.49
C SER A 451 -32.93 -42.64 -62.57
N GLU A 452 -31.72 -42.06 -62.55
CA GLU A 452 -31.35 -41.02 -61.57
C GLU A 452 -31.23 -39.59 -62.13
N LEU A 453 -31.57 -39.35 -63.41
CA LEU A 453 -31.58 -37.98 -63.93
C LEU A 453 -32.80 -37.18 -63.45
N PRO A 454 -32.64 -35.92 -63.02
CA PRO A 454 -33.74 -35.03 -62.69
C PRO A 454 -34.76 -34.96 -63.83
N LYS A 455 -36.06 -35.08 -63.50
CA LYS A 455 -37.20 -35.14 -64.45
C LYS A 455 -37.18 -34.05 -65.54
N ALA A 456 -36.58 -32.90 -65.26
CA ALA A 456 -36.40 -31.80 -66.21
C ALA A 456 -35.56 -32.18 -67.46
N ILE A 457 -34.61 -33.11 -67.32
CA ILE A 457 -33.74 -33.54 -68.42
C ILE A 457 -34.43 -34.64 -69.26
N GLN A 458 -35.21 -35.52 -68.61
CA GLN A 458 -36.04 -36.52 -69.31
C GLN A 458 -37.12 -35.87 -70.20
N ASP A 459 -37.75 -34.78 -69.73
CA ASP A 459 -38.76 -34.06 -70.51
C ASP A 459 -38.17 -33.30 -71.71
N ALA A 460 -36.89 -32.93 -71.66
CA ALA A 460 -36.19 -32.24 -72.74
C ALA A 460 -35.77 -33.22 -73.86
N LEU A 461 -35.35 -34.43 -73.51
CA LEU A 461 -34.95 -35.48 -74.46
C LEU A 461 -36.16 -36.03 -75.25
N SER A 462 -37.32 -36.10 -74.61
CA SER A 462 -38.55 -36.66 -75.20
C SER A 462 -39.19 -35.78 -76.29
N LYS A 463 -38.80 -34.51 -76.40
CA LYS A 463 -39.40 -33.53 -77.33
C LYS A 463 -38.62 -33.32 -78.63
N ASN A 464 -37.38 -33.81 -78.71
CA ASN A 464 -36.55 -33.67 -79.90
C ASN A 464 -36.64 -34.92 -80.78
N SER A 465 -37.43 -34.85 -81.86
CA SER A 465 -37.59 -35.90 -82.87
C SER A 465 -36.30 -36.26 -83.64
N PHE A 466 -35.18 -35.59 -83.35
CA PHE A 466 -33.87 -35.92 -83.91
C PHE A 466 -33.20 -37.09 -83.16
N ILE A 467 -33.55 -37.32 -81.89
CA ILE A 467 -32.91 -38.36 -81.06
C ILE A 467 -33.44 -39.76 -81.41
N THR A 468 -34.69 -39.86 -81.85
CA THR A 468 -35.33 -41.14 -82.21
C THR A 468 -34.71 -41.77 -83.47
N GLN A 469 -34.07 -40.99 -84.35
CA GLN A 469 -33.33 -41.52 -85.53
C GLN A 469 -31.87 -41.89 -85.23
N VAL A 470 -31.30 -41.44 -84.12
CA VAL A 470 -29.95 -41.85 -83.69
C VAL A 470 -29.98 -43.21 -82.98
N GLN A 471 -31.17 -43.67 -82.59
CA GLN A 471 -31.36 -44.91 -81.83
C GLN A 471 -31.22 -46.20 -82.69
N GLU A 472 -31.16 -46.08 -84.02
CA GLU A 472 -30.82 -47.19 -84.95
C GLU A 472 -29.36 -47.19 -85.41
N LEU A 473 -28.57 -46.17 -85.06
CA LEU A 473 -27.12 -46.24 -85.14
C LEU A 473 -26.64 -46.88 -83.83
N HIS A 474 -25.99 -48.04 -83.92
CA HIS A 474 -25.27 -48.64 -82.80
C HIS A 474 -24.29 -47.61 -82.20
N LEU A 475 -24.76 -46.88 -81.18
CA LEU A 475 -23.96 -45.97 -80.37
C LEU A 475 -22.90 -46.74 -79.56
N ASP A 476 -23.06 -48.07 -79.44
CA ASP A 476 -22.12 -48.98 -78.78
C ASP A 476 -20.71 -48.96 -79.41
N ASP A 477 -20.59 -48.72 -80.71
CA ASP A 477 -19.29 -48.76 -81.41
C ASP A 477 -18.69 -47.37 -81.71
N MET A 478 -19.44 -46.27 -81.49
CA MET A 478 -18.97 -44.92 -81.85
C MET A 478 -18.16 -44.22 -80.74
N PHE A 479 -18.15 -44.78 -79.54
CA PHE A 479 -17.43 -44.23 -78.37
C PHE A 479 -16.49 -45.24 -77.71
N LEU A 480 -16.03 -46.26 -78.44
CA LEU A 480 -14.99 -47.16 -77.96
C LEU A 480 -13.68 -46.37 -77.85
N PHE A 481 -13.13 -46.30 -76.63
CA PHE A 481 -11.84 -45.67 -76.43
C PHE A 481 -10.78 -46.62 -77.01
N PRO A 482 -9.87 -46.14 -77.88
CA PRO A 482 -8.83 -47.01 -78.41
C PRO A 482 -7.93 -47.47 -77.26
N ALA A 483 -7.50 -48.74 -77.31
CA ALA A 483 -6.52 -49.27 -76.36
C ALA A 483 -5.32 -48.31 -76.27
N CYS A 484 -5.12 -47.75 -75.08
CA CYS A 484 -4.19 -46.65 -74.87
C CYS A 484 -3.16 -47.03 -73.82
N SER A 485 -1.92 -46.56 -74.00
CA SER A 485 -0.87 -46.74 -72.99
C SER A 485 -0.76 -45.47 -72.16
N ILE A 486 -1.06 -45.56 -70.87
CA ILE A 486 -0.87 -44.45 -69.91
C ILE A 486 0.33 -44.73 -69.00
N THR A 487 0.95 -43.68 -68.47
CA THR A 487 2.04 -43.84 -67.51
C THR A 487 1.51 -44.25 -66.13
N LYS A 488 2.26 -45.08 -65.40
CA LYS A 488 1.91 -45.51 -64.04
C LYS A 488 1.62 -44.36 -63.07
N PRO A 489 2.40 -43.26 -63.05
CA PRO A 489 2.08 -42.12 -62.18
C PRO A 489 0.73 -41.49 -62.52
N THR A 490 0.38 -41.39 -63.80
CA THR A 490 -0.92 -40.85 -64.24
C THR A 490 -2.07 -41.72 -63.76
N GLN A 491 -1.94 -43.05 -63.89
CA GLN A 491 -2.94 -43.99 -63.34
C GLN A 491 -3.06 -43.87 -61.82
N SER A 492 -1.91 -43.74 -61.13
CA SER A 492 -1.86 -43.65 -59.68
C SER A 492 -2.51 -42.36 -59.16
N ILE A 493 -2.37 -41.24 -59.88
CA ILE A 493 -3.04 -39.98 -59.56
C ILE A 493 -4.56 -40.08 -59.74
N VAL A 494 -5.04 -40.72 -60.80
CA VAL A 494 -6.49 -40.95 -61.01
C VAL A 494 -7.06 -41.89 -59.95
N ASN A 495 -6.33 -42.96 -59.61
CA ASN A 495 -6.72 -43.87 -58.53
C ASN A 495 -6.75 -43.16 -57.17
N LEU A 496 -5.79 -42.28 -56.90
CA LEU A 496 -5.76 -41.45 -55.69
C LEU A 496 -6.99 -40.53 -55.65
N ALA A 497 -7.34 -39.89 -56.77
CA ALA A 497 -8.56 -39.07 -56.89
C ALA A 497 -9.82 -39.89 -56.57
N TYR A 498 -9.94 -41.09 -57.15
CA TYR A 498 -11.08 -41.95 -56.95
C TYR A 498 -11.21 -42.41 -55.48
N GLN A 499 -10.09 -42.82 -54.86
CA GLN A 499 -10.06 -43.21 -53.45
C GLN A 499 -10.45 -42.05 -52.53
N SER A 500 -9.95 -40.85 -52.78
CA SER A 500 -10.31 -39.66 -51.98
C SER A 500 -11.77 -39.25 -52.15
N LEU A 501 -12.34 -39.37 -53.34
CA LEU A 501 -13.78 -39.11 -53.56
C LEU A 501 -14.67 -40.20 -52.95
N GLU A 502 -14.20 -41.44 -52.87
CA GLU A 502 -14.92 -42.51 -52.15
C GLU A 502 -14.91 -42.25 -50.63
N GLU A 503 -13.76 -41.85 -50.06
CA GLU A 503 -13.65 -41.44 -48.66
C GLU A 503 -14.54 -40.22 -48.34
N ALA A 504 -14.74 -39.30 -49.30
CA ALA A 504 -15.63 -38.15 -49.14
C ALA A 504 -17.08 -38.52 -48.84
N LYS A 505 -17.55 -39.70 -49.26
CA LYS A 505 -18.95 -40.14 -49.04
C LYS A 505 -19.25 -40.45 -47.57
N GLU A 506 -18.21 -40.80 -46.81
CA GLU A 506 -18.34 -41.17 -45.40
C GLU A 506 -18.08 -39.97 -44.45
N LEU A 507 -17.68 -38.82 -44.99
CA LEU A 507 -17.39 -37.59 -44.25
C LEU A 507 -18.63 -36.70 -44.04
N ASN A 508 -18.52 -35.75 -43.11
CA ASN A 508 -19.54 -34.70 -42.95
C ASN A 508 -19.58 -33.76 -44.18
N GLU A 509 -20.65 -32.99 -44.33
CA GLU A 509 -20.89 -32.13 -45.51
C GLU A 509 -19.75 -31.13 -45.77
N PHE A 510 -19.19 -30.56 -44.69
CA PHE A 510 -18.10 -29.60 -44.78
C PHE A 510 -16.78 -30.24 -45.27
N CYS A 511 -16.34 -31.31 -44.61
CA CYS A 511 -15.11 -32.04 -44.97
C CYS A 511 -15.23 -32.68 -46.36
N ALA A 512 -16.41 -33.22 -46.71
CA ALA A 512 -16.67 -33.78 -48.03
C ALA A 512 -16.52 -32.73 -49.14
N SER A 513 -17.08 -31.52 -48.93
CA SER A 513 -16.92 -30.41 -49.88
C SER A 513 -15.45 -29.99 -50.02
N SER A 514 -14.74 -29.83 -48.89
CA SER A 514 -13.32 -29.45 -48.90
C SER A 514 -12.45 -30.52 -49.58
N LEU A 515 -12.76 -31.81 -49.42
CA LEU A 515 -12.02 -32.89 -50.06
C LEU A 515 -12.26 -32.91 -51.58
N CYS A 516 -13.50 -32.67 -52.03
CA CYS A 516 -13.80 -32.54 -53.45
C CYS A 516 -13.05 -31.36 -54.09
N GLU A 517 -12.98 -30.22 -53.40
CA GLU A 517 -12.17 -29.08 -53.83
C GLU A 517 -10.68 -29.43 -53.88
N SER A 518 -10.19 -30.18 -52.90
CA SER A 518 -8.78 -30.63 -52.85
C SER A 518 -8.41 -31.57 -54.00
N VAL A 519 -9.32 -32.46 -54.40
CA VAL A 519 -9.14 -33.33 -55.59
C VAL A 519 -9.07 -32.49 -56.87
N ARG A 520 -9.85 -31.41 -56.95
CA ARG A 520 -9.76 -30.47 -58.08
C ARG A 520 -8.41 -29.73 -58.07
N ASP A 521 -7.98 -29.23 -56.91
CA ASP A 521 -6.68 -28.57 -56.74
C ASP A 521 -5.52 -29.49 -57.15
N MET A 522 -5.63 -30.79 -56.85
CA MET A 522 -4.67 -31.80 -57.31
C MET A 522 -4.57 -31.87 -58.85
N PHE A 523 -5.69 -31.84 -59.58
CA PHE A 523 -5.65 -31.83 -61.04
C PHE A 523 -5.12 -30.52 -61.61
N ASP A 524 -5.38 -29.39 -60.95
CA ASP A 524 -4.80 -28.11 -61.36
C ASP A 524 -3.29 -28.07 -61.07
N LEU A 525 -2.83 -28.70 -59.98
CA LEU A 525 -1.41 -28.93 -59.69
C LEU A 525 -0.74 -29.79 -60.78
N TYR A 526 -1.40 -30.86 -61.24
CA TYR A 526 -0.92 -31.69 -62.34
C TYR A 526 -0.68 -30.88 -63.62
N LYS A 527 -1.67 -30.06 -64.00
CA LYS A 527 -1.57 -29.19 -65.19
C LYS A 527 -0.43 -28.17 -65.08
N ALA A 528 -0.10 -27.74 -63.87
CA ALA A 528 0.98 -26.79 -63.63
C ALA A 528 2.36 -27.45 -63.62
N ILE A 529 2.51 -28.63 -63.00
CA ILE A 529 3.81 -29.30 -62.82
C ILE A 529 4.26 -30.02 -64.10
N MET A 530 3.37 -30.80 -64.72
CA MET A 530 3.77 -31.70 -65.81
C MET A 530 4.43 -30.99 -67.00
N PRO A 531 3.95 -29.83 -67.49
CA PRO A 531 4.59 -29.13 -68.60
C PRO A 531 5.95 -28.51 -68.22
N VAL A 532 6.19 -28.21 -66.95
CA VAL A 532 7.38 -27.47 -66.50
C VAL A 532 8.50 -28.42 -66.07
N HIS A 533 8.15 -29.56 -65.47
CA HIS A 533 9.12 -30.52 -64.93
C HIS A 533 9.60 -31.53 -65.98
N TYR A 534 8.81 -31.80 -67.03
CA TYR A 534 9.12 -32.79 -68.07
C TYR A 534 9.25 -32.19 -69.48
N GLN A 535 9.46 -30.88 -69.57
CA GLN A 535 10.04 -30.21 -70.74
C GLN A 535 11.56 -30.30 -70.70
#